data_AF-A0A2H3DNE2-F1
#
_entry.id   AF-A0A2H3DNE2-F1
#
_cell.length_a   1.000
_cell.length_b   1.000
_cell.length_c   1.000
_cell.angle_alpha   90.00
_cell.angle_beta   90.00
_cell.angle_gamma   90.00
#
_symmetry.space_group_name_H-M   'P 1'
#
loop_
_entity.id
_entity.type
_entity.pdbx_description
1 polymer ?
#
loop_
_entity_poly.entity_id
_entity_poly.type
_entity_poly.pdbx_seq_one_letter_code
_entity_poly.pdbx_strand_id
1 'polypeptide(L)'
;MSVQNLNTFDPFADEGDPLGDNQDVGSQADYIHIRIQQRNGRKTLTTLQGLPKQYDSKKLLKAFKKEFACNGTLVEDEKMGQVIQLQGDQRAKISNFLIDNGIEKSTIKVHGF
;
A
#
# COMPACT_ATOMS: atom_id res chain seq x y z
N MET A 1 -12.49 51.33 -15.55
CA MET A 1 -12.69 50.07 -16.31
C MET A 1 -11.64 49.08 -15.81
N SER A 2 -12.06 48.10 -15.01
CA SER A 2 -11.18 47.04 -14.49
C SER A 2 -11.32 45.82 -15.41
N VAL A 3 -10.20 45.32 -15.93
CA VAL A 3 -10.17 44.23 -16.90
C VAL A 3 -10.29 42.90 -16.14
N GLN A 4 -11.44 42.24 -16.27
CA GLN A 4 -11.80 40.99 -15.57
C GLN A 4 -11.17 39.72 -16.18
N ASN A 5 -10.15 39.85 -17.03
CA ASN A 5 -9.69 38.79 -17.94
C ASN A 5 -8.46 38.00 -17.45
N LEU A 6 -8.22 37.98 -16.14
CA LEU A 6 -7.11 37.24 -15.51
C LEU A 6 -7.59 36.36 -14.34
N ASN A 7 -8.84 35.89 -14.40
CA ASN A 7 -9.14 34.67 -13.65
C ASN A 7 -8.41 33.55 -14.38
N THR A 8 -7.31 33.07 -13.79
CA THR A 8 -6.62 31.83 -14.21
C THR A 8 -7.66 30.71 -14.17
N PHE A 9 -8.30 30.48 -15.32
CA PHE A 9 -9.15 29.34 -15.56
C PHE A 9 -8.21 28.20 -15.89
N ASP A 10 -8.04 27.28 -14.96
CA ASP A 10 -7.24 26.08 -15.16
C ASP A 10 -7.99 25.16 -16.13
N PRO A 11 -7.52 25.00 -17.38
CA PRO A 11 -8.20 24.22 -18.40
C PRO A 11 -8.20 22.72 -18.10
N PHE A 12 -7.42 22.27 -17.10
CA PHE A 12 -7.35 20.87 -16.66
C PHE A 12 -8.14 20.62 -15.35
N ALA A 13 -8.85 21.63 -14.82
CA ALA A 13 -9.68 21.44 -13.62
C ALA A 13 -10.97 20.63 -13.88
N ASP A 14 -11.44 20.58 -15.14
CA ASP A 14 -12.66 19.83 -15.53
C ASP A 14 -12.34 18.50 -16.25
N GLU A 15 -11.13 18.37 -16.80
CA GLU A 15 -10.63 17.10 -17.35
C GLU A 15 -9.65 16.48 -16.38
N GLY A 16 -10.19 15.68 -15.46
CA GLY A 16 -9.44 14.93 -14.45
C GLY A 16 -8.12 14.38 -14.98
N ASP A 17 -7.05 14.92 -14.41
CA ASP A 17 -5.67 14.56 -14.66
C ASP A 17 -5.47 13.02 -14.58
N PRO A 18 -5.03 12.35 -15.65
CA PRO A 18 -4.84 10.91 -15.60
C PRO A 18 -3.55 10.48 -14.88
N LEU A 19 -2.65 11.38 -14.46
CA LEU A 19 -1.30 10.96 -14.07
C LEU A 19 -0.44 11.86 -13.15
N GLY A 20 -0.96 12.88 -12.46
CA GLY A 20 -0.07 13.81 -11.76
C GLY A 20 -0.67 14.78 -10.75
N ASP A 21 -1.27 14.29 -9.66
CA ASP A 21 -0.92 14.84 -8.34
C ASP A 21 -1.12 13.81 -7.22
N ASN A 22 -0.19 13.82 -6.27
CA ASN A 22 -0.17 12.98 -5.08
C ASN A 22 -1.21 13.48 -4.06
N GLN A 23 -2.49 13.51 -4.43
CA GLN A 23 -3.63 13.86 -3.58
C GLN A 23 -4.87 12.99 -3.83
N ASP A 24 -4.71 11.76 -4.31
CA ASP A 24 -5.81 10.79 -4.29
C ASP A 24 -5.92 10.14 -2.90
N VAL A 25 -6.38 10.95 -1.95
CA VAL A 25 -6.81 10.55 -0.61
C VAL A 25 -8.32 10.73 -0.56
N GLY A 26 -9.08 9.98 -1.36
CA GLY A 26 -10.54 10.04 -1.23
C GLY A 26 -11.40 9.34 -2.27
N SER A 27 -11.28 8.02 -2.45
CA SER A 27 -12.37 7.04 -2.23
C SER A 27 -12.07 5.65 -2.83
N GLN A 28 -11.43 4.80 -2.01
CA GLN A 28 -11.97 3.48 -1.65
C GLN A 28 -12.19 2.42 -2.77
N ALA A 29 -11.12 2.09 -3.50
CA ALA A 29 -10.83 0.67 -3.65
C ALA A 29 -9.81 0.33 -2.55
N ASP A 30 -10.21 -0.50 -1.57
CA ASP A 30 -9.35 -0.97 -0.48
C ASP A 30 -8.28 -1.93 -1.04
N TYR A 31 -7.36 -1.39 -1.85
CA TYR A 31 -6.26 -2.14 -2.43
C TYR A 31 -5.24 -2.47 -1.33
N ILE A 32 -4.83 -3.73 -1.31
CA ILE A 32 -3.75 -4.18 -0.45
C ILE A 32 -2.44 -3.90 -1.18
N HIS A 33 -1.63 -3.02 -0.60
CA HIS A 33 -0.33 -2.67 -1.18
C HIS A 33 0.78 -3.47 -0.50
N ILE A 34 1.55 -4.20 -1.30
CA ILE A 34 2.77 -4.88 -0.88
C ILE A 34 3.93 -4.08 -1.45
N ARG A 35 4.71 -3.43 -0.59
CA ARG A 35 5.88 -2.62 -0.99
C ARG A 35 7.15 -3.21 -0.41
N ILE A 36 8.24 -3.10 -1.15
CA ILE A 36 9.58 -3.43 -0.67
C ILE A 36 10.39 -2.16 -0.42
N GLN A 37 11.20 -2.17 0.62
CA GLN A 37 12.16 -1.11 0.93
C GLN A 37 13.52 -1.73 1.26
N GLN A 38 14.61 -1.08 0.84
CA GLN A 38 15.95 -1.50 1.20
C GLN A 38 16.30 -0.94 2.59
N ARG A 39 16.69 -1.82 3.52
CA ARG A 39 17.07 -1.43 4.89
C ARG A 39 18.56 -1.11 5.00
N ASN A 40 19.40 -2.03 4.56
CA ASN A 40 20.86 -1.86 4.55
C ASN A 40 21.50 -2.88 3.60
N GLY A 41 22.28 -2.43 2.63
CA GLY A 41 22.98 -3.30 1.69
C GLY A 41 22.01 -4.28 1.04
N ARG A 42 22.17 -5.58 1.27
CA ARG A 42 21.28 -6.61 0.70
C ARG A 42 20.02 -6.89 1.53
N LYS A 43 19.86 -6.27 2.72
CA LYS A 43 18.70 -6.49 3.59
C LYS A 43 17.55 -5.59 3.15
N THR A 44 16.37 -6.19 3.00
CA THR A 44 15.13 -5.50 2.63
C THR A 44 14.07 -5.68 3.70
N LEU A 45 13.06 -4.81 3.67
CA LEU A 45 11.84 -4.89 4.45
C LEU A 45 10.67 -4.94 3.47
N THR A 46 9.76 -5.88 3.68
CA THR A 46 8.49 -5.92 2.96
C THR A 46 7.42 -5.35 3.88
N THR A 47 6.67 -4.37 3.39
CA THR A 47 5.55 -3.74 4.10
C THR A 47 4.25 -4.08 3.42
N LEU A 48 3.24 -4.44 4.22
CA LEU A 48 1.90 -4.73 3.76
C LEU A 48 0.94 -3.70 4.37
N GLN A 49 0.32 -2.92 3.49
CA GLN A 49 -0.53 -1.76 3.81
C GLN A 49 -1.95 -2.02 3.29
N GLY A 50 -2.94 -1.37 3.89
CA GLY A 50 -4.33 -1.45 3.43
C GLY A 50 -5.06 -2.73 3.81
N LEU A 51 -4.67 -3.38 4.93
CA LEU A 51 -5.45 -4.51 5.45
C LEU A 51 -6.83 -4.01 5.94
N PRO A 52 -7.93 -4.66 5.52
CA PRO A 52 -9.25 -4.37 6.07
C PRO A 52 -9.26 -4.64 7.58
N LYS A 53 -9.89 -3.76 8.35
CA LYS A 53 -10.02 -3.89 9.82
C LYS A 53 -10.74 -5.18 10.28
N GLN A 54 -11.39 -5.86 9.34
CA GLN A 54 -12.06 -7.15 9.54
C GLN A 54 -11.06 -8.27 9.84
N TYR A 55 -9.85 -8.17 9.30
CA TYR A 55 -8.79 -9.16 9.48
C TYR A 55 -7.95 -8.84 10.72
N ASP A 56 -7.65 -9.87 11.50
CA ASP A 56 -6.79 -9.73 12.67
C ASP A 56 -5.31 -9.73 12.26
N SER A 57 -4.73 -8.53 12.19
CA SER A 57 -3.33 -8.29 11.85
C SER A 57 -2.35 -9.08 12.73
N LYS A 58 -2.69 -9.36 14.01
CA LYS A 58 -1.81 -10.12 14.91
C LYS A 58 -1.79 -11.61 14.55
N LYS A 59 -2.93 -12.17 14.15
CA LYS A 59 -3.00 -13.57 13.68
C LYS A 59 -2.28 -13.73 12.34
N LEU A 60 -2.48 -12.80 11.41
CA LEU A 60 -1.74 -12.73 10.14
C LEU A 60 -0.23 -12.67 10.37
N LEU A 61 0.24 -11.80 11.26
CA LEU A 61 1.65 -11.71 11.61
C LEU A 61 2.19 -13.04 12.15
N LYS A 62 1.43 -13.75 12.99
CA LYS A 62 1.84 -15.06 13.52
C LYS A 62 1.90 -16.12 12.42
N ALA A 63 0.96 -16.12 11.49
CA ALA A 63 0.97 -17.02 10.33
C ALA A 63 2.18 -16.75 9.42
N PHE A 64 2.44 -15.49 9.08
CA PHE A 64 3.58 -15.08 8.27
C PHE A 64 4.93 -15.47 8.89
N LYS A 65 5.09 -15.29 10.21
CA LYS A 65 6.31 -15.72 10.92
C LYS A 65 6.53 -17.23 10.83
N LYS A 66 5.46 -18.02 10.94
CA LYS A 66 5.51 -19.48 10.89
C LYS A 66 5.82 -20.00 9.48
N GLU A 67 5.16 -19.45 8.47
CA GLU A 67 5.22 -19.96 7.11
C GLU A 67 6.44 -19.44 6.34
N PHE A 68 6.77 -18.15 6.50
CA PHE A 68 7.88 -17.55 5.77
C PHE A 68 9.23 -17.68 6.49
N ALA A 69 9.24 -18.20 7.73
CA ALA A 69 10.41 -18.30 8.60
C ALA A 69 11.17 -16.96 8.74
N CYS A 70 10.42 -15.85 8.73
CA CYS A 70 10.96 -14.50 8.83
C CYS A 70 10.48 -13.82 10.11
N ASN A 71 11.25 -12.84 10.58
CA ASN A 71 10.76 -11.97 11.65
C ASN A 71 9.88 -10.84 11.06
N GLY A 72 8.98 -10.32 11.87
CA GLY A 72 8.10 -9.23 11.51
C GLY A 72 7.54 -8.51 12.73
N THR A 73 7.05 -7.31 12.50
CA THR A 73 6.43 -6.46 13.51
C THR A 73 5.18 -5.80 12.97
N LEU A 74 4.26 -5.52 13.87
CA LEU A 74 3.13 -4.64 13.61
C LEU A 74 3.59 -3.22 13.92
N VAL A 75 3.40 -2.29 13.00
CA VAL A 75 3.72 -0.88 13.19
C VAL A 75 2.46 -0.08 12.90
N GLU A 76 2.16 0.85 13.79
CA GLU A 76 1.06 1.81 13.61
C GLU A 76 1.67 3.11 13.12
N ASP A 77 1.23 3.54 11.95
CA ASP A 77 1.65 4.79 11.30
C ASP A 77 0.43 5.71 11.23
N GLU A 78 0.61 7.00 11.54
CA GLU A 78 -0.49 7.97 11.56
C GLU A 78 -1.11 8.17 10.17
N LYS A 79 -0.33 7.99 9.10
CA LYS A 79 -0.78 8.19 7.71
C LYS A 79 -1.23 6.88 7.06
N MET A 80 -0.51 5.79 7.30
CA MET A 80 -0.75 4.51 6.64
C MET A 80 -1.59 3.53 7.48
N GLY A 81 -1.93 3.91 8.71
CA GLY A 81 -2.66 3.07 9.64
C GLY A 81 -1.82 1.91 10.14
N GLN A 82 -2.46 0.76 10.36
CA GLN A 82 -1.79 -0.43 10.86
C GLN A 82 -1.10 -1.19 9.72
N VAL A 83 0.22 -1.26 9.76
CA VAL A 83 1.07 -1.86 8.73
C VAL A 83 1.82 -3.06 9.29
N ILE A 84 1.87 -4.14 8.52
CA ILE A 84 2.71 -5.29 8.84
C ILE A 84 4.07 -5.13 8.15
N GLN A 85 5.15 -5.18 8.91
CA GLN A 85 6.51 -5.16 8.40
C GLN A 85 7.16 -6.54 8.56
N LEU A 86 7.74 -7.06 7.48
CA LEU A 86 8.44 -8.35 7.42
C LEU A 86 9.88 -8.14 6.96
N GLN A 87 10.79 -8.99 7.43
CA GLN A 87 12.19 -8.98 7.01
C GLN A 87 12.39 -9.77 5.72
N GLY A 88 13.22 -9.23 4.82
CA GLY A 88 13.51 -9.81 3.50
C GLY A 88 12.48 -9.44 2.43
N ASP A 89 12.74 -9.89 1.21
CA ASP A 89 11.77 -9.82 0.11
C ASP A 89 10.84 -11.04 0.19
N GLN A 90 9.60 -10.80 0.63
CA GLN A 90 8.56 -11.84 0.70
C GLN A 90 7.37 -11.51 -0.21
N ARG A 91 7.52 -10.61 -1.18
CA ARG A 91 6.38 -10.08 -1.97
C ARG A 91 5.57 -11.16 -2.66
N ALA A 92 6.25 -12.14 -3.27
CA ALA A 92 5.62 -13.25 -3.97
C ALA A 92 4.88 -14.18 -3.00
N LYS A 93 5.49 -14.50 -1.85
CA LYS A 93 4.90 -15.37 -0.85
C LYS A 93 3.66 -14.75 -0.21
N ILE A 94 3.73 -13.46 0.12
CA ILE A 94 2.60 -12.71 0.67
C ILE A 94 1.47 -12.64 -0.35
N SER A 95 1.76 -12.31 -1.61
CA SER A 95 0.74 -12.26 -2.66
C SER A 95 0.04 -13.61 -2.83
N ASN A 96 0.80 -14.70 -2.86
CA ASN A 96 0.22 -16.05 -3.00
C ASN A 96 -0.62 -16.41 -1.77
N PHE A 97 -0.10 -16.16 -0.56
CA PHE A 97 -0.82 -16.43 0.68
C PHE A 97 -2.17 -15.69 0.74
N LEU A 98 -2.22 -14.41 0.35
CA LEU A 98 -3.46 -13.65 0.34
C LEU A 98 -4.48 -14.23 -0.66
N ILE A 99 -4.01 -14.64 -1.84
CA ILE A 99 -4.85 -15.29 -2.86
C ILE A 99 -5.41 -16.62 -2.34
N ASP A 100 -4.58 -17.43 -1.69
CA ASP A 100 -4.99 -18.73 -1.12
C ASP A 100 -6.02 -18.58 0.01
N ASN A 101 -5.98 -17.45 0.72
CA ASN A 101 -6.96 -17.10 1.76
C ASN A 101 -8.22 -16.42 1.20
N GLY A 102 -8.40 -16.39 -0.14
CA GLY A 102 -9.62 -15.93 -0.79
C GLY A 102 -9.67 -14.43 -1.10
N ILE A 103 -8.54 -13.72 -1.04
CA ILE A 103 -8.46 -12.32 -1.49
C ILE A 103 -8.24 -12.30 -3.00
N GLU A 104 -9.04 -11.53 -3.72
CA GLU A 104 -8.90 -11.40 -5.16
C GLU A 104 -7.57 -10.76 -5.55
N LYS A 105 -6.94 -11.30 -6.61
CA LYS A 105 -5.69 -10.78 -7.16
C LYS A 105 -5.80 -9.35 -7.69
N SER A 106 -6.99 -8.95 -8.15
CA SER A 106 -7.32 -7.58 -8.59
C SER A 106 -7.05 -6.56 -7.48
N THR A 107 -7.32 -6.93 -6.24
CA THR A 107 -7.20 -6.10 -5.03
C THR A 107 -5.75 -5.99 -4.52
N ILE A 108 -4.83 -6.83 -4.99
CA ILE A 108 -3.44 -6.86 -4.52
C ILE A 108 -2.56 -6.08 -5.50
N LYS A 109 -1.90 -5.03 -5.02
CA LYS A 109 -0.91 -4.25 -5.79
C LYS A 109 0.48 -4.52 -5.23
N VAL A 110 1.32 -5.17 -6.03
CA VAL A 110 2.71 -5.46 -5.69
C VAL A 110 3.61 -4.38 -6.29
N HIS A 111 4.30 -3.64 -5.42
CA HIS A 111 5.28 -2.62 -5.79
C HIS A 111 6.69 -3.20 -5.67
N GLY A 112 7.44 -3.15 -6.77
CA GLY A 112 8.83 -3.61 -6.85
C GLY A 112 9.85 -2.56 -6.39
N PHE A 113 11.11 -2.85 -6.70
CA PHE A 113 12.20 -1.87 -6.71
C PHE A 113 12.11 -0.98 -7.95
#